data_AF-L0DII1-F1
#
_entry.id   AF-L0DII1-F1
#
_cell.length_a   1.000
_cell.length_b   1.000
_cell.length_c   1.000
_cell.angle_alpha   90.00
_cell.angle_beta   90.00
_cell.angle_gamma   90.00
#
_symmetry.space_group_name_H-M   'P 1'
#
loop_
_entity.id
_entity.type
_entity.pdbx_description
1 polymer ?
#
loop_
_entity_poly.entity_id
_entity_poly.type
_entity_poly.pdbx_seq_one_letter_code
_entity_poly.pdbx_strand_id
1 'polypeptide(L)'
;MTQMPTFKRLERTVNLIARHPFYPGKPEAVHDCLDDLEERYRDGSLTHEQKSILVSLLTAEDDNAIEPTESDRPTRSRHSS
;
A
#
# COMPACT_ATOMS: atom_id res chain seq x y z
N MET A 1 8.43 27.66 -8.74
CA MET A 1 9.41 26.59 -8.41
C MET A 1 9.09 25.95 -7.05
N THR A 2 7.84 25.52 -6.84
CA THR A 2 7.31 25.10 -5.52
C THR A 2 6.62 23.73 -5.55
N GLN A 3 6.66 23.02 -6.69
CA GLN A 3 5.97 21.75 -6.88
C GLN A 3 6.66 20.53 -6.23
N MET A 4 8.00 20.56 -6.07
CA MET A 4 8.71 19.40 -5.50
C MET A 4 8.45 19.18 -3.99
N PRO A 5 8.45 20.21 -3.12
CA PRO A 5 8.18 20.01 -1.69
C PRO A 5 6.75 19.57 -1.41
N THR A 6 5.78 20.08 -2.17
CA THR A 6 4.36 19.70 -2.05
C THR A 6 4.13 18.26 -2.49
N PHE A 7 4.72 17.86 -3.63
CA PHE A 7 4.66 16.47 -4.08
C PHE A 7 5.31 15.50 -3.07
N LYS A 8 6.49 15.82 -2.54
CA LYS A 8 7.16 14.97 -1.53
C LYS A 8 6.36 14.82 -0.23
N ARG A 9 5.58 15.84 0.15
CA ARG A 9 4.67 15.72 1.29
C ARG A 9 3.50 14.80 0.96
N LEU A 10 2.91 14.93 -0.23
CA LEU A 10 1.83 14.07 -0.70
C LEU A 10 2.26 12.60 -0.81
N GLU A 11 3.43 12.33 -1.40
CA GLU A 11 4.03 11.01 -1.51
C GLU A 11 4.18 10.34 -0.14
N ARG A 12 4.65 11.08 0.88
CA ARG A 12 4.75 10.56 2.26
C ARG A 12 3.39 10.19 2.83
N THR A 13 2.38 11.03 2.65
CA THR A 13 1.02 10.78 3.15
C THR A 13 0.41 9.55 2.48
N VAL A 14 0.50 9.45 1.15
CA VAL A 14 0.01 8.30 0.39
C VAL A 14 0.69 7.00 0.83
N ASN A 15 2.01 7.04 1.04
CA ASN A 15 2.76 5.87 1.50
C ASN A 15 2.36 5.42 2.93
N LEU A 16 1.94 6.34 3.80
CA LEU A 16 1.42 5.98 5.13
C LEU A 16 0.08 5.22 5.04
N ILE A 17 -0.80 5.65 4.13
CA ILE A 17 -2.09 5.00 3.89
C ILE A 17 -1.88 3.61 3.30
N ALA A 18 -1.01 3.49 2.30
CA ALA A 18 -0.68 2.22 1.65
C ALA A 18 -0.17 1.18 2.65
N ARG A 19 0.84 1.56 3.45
CA ARG A 19 1.49 0.67 4.44
C ARG A 19 0.68 0.43 5.71
N HIS A 20 -0.46 1.09 5.86
CA HIS A 20 -1.26 0.90 7.06
C HIS A 20 -1.75 -0.56 7.11
N PRO A 21 -1.62 -1.28 8.25
CA PRO A 21 -2.20 -2.61 8.40
C PRO A 21 -3.69 -2.59 8.03
N PHE A 22 -4.21 -3.71 7.53
CA PHE A 22 -5.61 -3.80 7.13
C PHE A 22 -6.54 -3.31 8.25
N TYR A 23 -7.52 -2.47 7.90
CA TYR A 23 -8.61 -2.05 8.76
C TYR A 23 -9.91 -2.02 7.96
N PRO A 24 -11.08 -2.23 8.60
CA PRO A 24 -12.37 -2.08 7.93
C PRO A 24 -12.52 -0.67 7.37
N GLY A 25 -12.73 -0.53 6.06
CA GLY A 25 -12.75 0.78 5.38
C GLY A 25 -11.47 1.14 4.62
N LYS A 26 -10.39 0.34 4.71
CA LYS A 26 -9.14 0.60 3.96
C LYS A 26 -9.37 0.60 2.44
N PRO A 27 -10.10 -0.37 1.84
CA PRO A 27 -10.35 -0.36 0.39
C PRO A 27 -11.09 0.90 -0.08
N GLU A 28 -12.10 1.35 0.68
CA GLU A 28 -12.86 2.57 0.41
C GLU A 28 -11.96 3.81 0.51
N ALA A 29 -11.14 3.90 1.57
CA ALA A 29 -10.19 4.99 1.73
C ALA A 29 -9.13 5.03 0.61
N VAL A 30 -8.70 3.86 0.10
CA VAL A 30 -7.81 3.77 -1.06
C VAL A 30 -8.52 4.25 -2.33
N HIS A 31 -9.78 3.87 -2.54
CA HIS A 31 -10.58 4.34 -3.66
C HIS A 31 -10.74 5.87 -3.64
N ASP A 32 -11.14 6.43 -2.50
CA ASP A 32 -11.26 7.89 -2.31
C ASP A 32 -9.93 8.60 -2.60
N CYS A 33 -8.80 8.02 -2.17
CA CYS A 33 -7.49 8.56 -2.50
C CYS A 33 -7.20 8.54 -4.00
N LEU A 34 -7.60 7.49 -4.73
CA LEU A 34 -7.40 7.41 -6.17
C LEU A 34 -8.23 8.46 -6.92
N ASP A 35 -9.47 8.70 -6.48
CA ASP A 35 -10.34 9.74 -7.03
C ASP A 35 -9.75 11.14 -6.82
N ASP A 36 -9.22 11.42 -5.62
CA ASP A 36 -8.50 12.67 -5.29
C ASP A 36 -7.29 12.89 -6.21
N LEU A 37 -6.53 11.84 -6.52
CA LEU A 37 -5.37 11.92 -7.42
C LEU A 37 -5.79 12.21 -8.86
N GLU A 38 -6.92 11.66 -9.30
CA GLU A 38 -7.50 11.96 -10.62
C GLU A 38 -7.95 13.42 -10.71
N GLU A 39 -8.62 13.94 -9.69
CA GLU A 39 -9.02 15.34 -9.64
C GLU A 39 -7.81 16.28 -9.73
N ARG A 40 -6.77 16.02 -8.92
CA ARG A 40 -5.53 16.83 -8.94
C ARG A 40 -4.70 16.68 -10.21
N TYR A 41 -4.90 15.61 -10.97
CA TYR A 41 -4.32 15.51 -12.29
C TYR A 41 -5.11 16.37 -13.30
N ARG A 42 -6.44 16.29 -13.25
CA ARG A 42 -7.32 17.08 -14.12
C ARG A 42 -7.19 18.59 -13.90
N ASP A 43 -6.93 19.03 -12.67
CA ASP A 43 -6.73 20.45 -12.34
C ASP A 43 -5.29 20.95 -12.64
N GLY A 44 -4.37 20.06 -13.01
CA GLY A 44 -2.98 20.36 -13.33
C GLY A 44 -2.03 20.48 -12.13
N SER A 45 -2.49 20.15 -10.91
CA SER A 45 -1.67 20.13 -9.69
C SER A 45 -0.68 18.96 -9.66
N LEU A 46 -0.96 17.88 -10.39
CA LEU A 46 -0.10 16.73 -10.58
C LEU A 46 0.24 16.53 -12.06
N THR A 47 1.50 16.19 -12.33
CA THR A 47 1.88 15.65 -13.63
C THR A 47 1.43 14.19 -13.75
N HIS A 48 1.37 13.69 -14.99
CA HIS A 48 1.11 12.27 -15.26
C HIS A 48 2.09 11.35 -14.51
N GLU A 49 3.38 11.71 -14.49
CA GLU A 49 4.43 10.98 -13.78
C GLU A 49 4.18 10.96 -12.26
N GLN A 50 3.85 12.11 -11.68
CA GLN A 50 3.54 12.22 -10.26
C GLN A 50 2.31 11.39 -9.87
N LYS A 51 1.24 11.45 -10.67
CA LYS A 51 0.05 10.62 -10.47
C LYS A 51 0.40 9.13 -10.53
N SER A 52 1.15 8.71 -11.56
CA SER A 52 1.53 7.31 -11.74
C SER A 52 2.28 6.76 -10.52
N ILE A 53 3.22 7.52 -9.96
CA ILE A 53 3.96 7.13 -8.75
C ILE A 53 3.01 6.91 -7.56
N LEU A 54 2.07 7.83 -7.35
CA LEU A 54 1.15 7.78 -6.21
C LEU A 54 0.13 6.64 -6.35
N VAL A 55 -0.35 6.36 -7.56
CA VAL A 55 -1.23 5.20 -7.84
C VAL A 55 -0.50 3.91 -7.54
N SER A 56 0.75 3.75 -8.03
CA SER A 56 1.54 2.56 -7.75
C SER A 56 1.79 2.32 -6.27
N LEU A 57 1.89 3.38 -5.45
CA LEU A 57 2.01 3.24 -4.00
C LEU A 57 0.71 2.71 -3.36
N LEU A 58 -0.46 3.16 -3.82
CA LEU A 58 -1.75 2.76 -3.26
C LEU A 58 -2.19 1.35 -3.70
N THR A 59 -1.78 0.91 -4.88
CA THR A 59 -2.18 -0.38 -5.46
C THR A 59 -1.09 -1.44 -5.39
N ALA A 60 0.08 -1.13 -4.82
CA ALA A 60 1.07 -2.15 -4.50
C ALA A 60 0.45 -3.07 -3.46
N GLU A 61 0.05 -4.28 -3.89
CA GLU A 61 -0.35 -5.34 -2.98
C GLU A 61 0.83 -5.56 -2.03
N ASP A 62 0.55 -5.57 -0.72
CA ASP A 62 1.53 -6.06 0.24
C ASP A 62 1.84 -7.51 -0.17
N ASP A 63 2.96 -7.74 -0.88
CA ASP A 63 3.65 -9.04 -1.07
C ASP A 63 4.05 -9.69 0.28
N ASN A 64 3.44 -9.25 1.37
CA ASN A 64 3.59 -9.70 2.74
C ASN A 64 2.26 -10.26 3.26
N ALA A 65 1.50 -10.93 2.38
CA ALA A 65 0.64 -12.02 2.79
C ALA A 65 1.55 -13.06 3.44
N ILE A 66 1.72 -12.93 4.76
CA ILE A 66 2.32 -13.94 5.62
C ILE A 66 1.58 -15.25 5.32
N GLU A 67 2.23 -16.15 4.58
CA GLU A 67 1.79 -17.53 4.51
C GLU A 67 1.62 -18.03 5.95
N PRO A 68 0.48 -18.64 6.32
CA PRO A 68 0.36 -19.27 7.61
C PRO A 68 1.43 -20.36 7.69
N THR A 69 2.41 -20.12 8.56
CA THR A 69 3.34 -21.13 9.06
C THR A 69 2.55 -22.16 9.86
N GLU A 70 1.87 -23.08 9.16
CA GLU A 70 1.46 -24.34 9.75
C GLU A 70 2.69 -25.23 9.88
N SER A 71 3.35 -24.97 10.99
CA SER A 71 4.19 -25.88 11.74
C SER A 71 3.50 -27.22 11.93
N ASP A 72 3.83 -28.24 11.13
CA ASP A 72 3.62 -29.63 11.52
C ASP A 72 4.94 -30.40 11.48
N ARG A 73 5.47 -30.63 12.67
CA ARG A 73 6.66 -31.44 12.94
C ARG A 73 6.26 -32.91 12.84
N PRO A 74 6.96 -33.77 12.09
CA PRO A 74 6.86 -35.20 12.36
C PRO A 74 7.59 -35.48 13.68
N THR A 75 6.77 -35.70 14.71
CA THR A 75 7.16 -36.19 16.03
C THR A 75 8.03 -37.43 15.88
N ARG A 76 9.29 -37.32 16.32
CA ARG A 76 10.22 -38.43 16.49
C ARG A 76 9.65 -39.39 17.55
N SER A 77 8.84 -40.36 17.11
CA SER A 77 8.36 -41.43 17.99
C SER A 77 9.46 -42.48 18.14
N ARG A 78 10.31 -42.29 19.17
CA ARG A 78 11.03 -43.39 19.80
C ARG A 78 10.05 -44.09 20.73
N HIS A 79 9.67 -45.31 20.40
CA HIS A 79 9.34 -46.30 21.43
C HIS A 79 9.83 -47.69 21.04
N SER A 80 10.61 -48.24 21.95
CA SER A 80 11.19 -49.57 21.96
C SER A 80 10.12 -50.63 22.23
N SER A 81 10.31 -51.83 21.68
CA SER A 81 10.19 -53.13 22.37
C SER A 81 10.86 -54.20 21.52
#